data_AF-A0A5C8WS68-F1
#
_entry.id   AF-A0A5C8WS68-F1
#
_cell.length_a   1.000
_cell.length_b   1.000
_cell.length_c   1.000
_cell.angle_alpha   90.00
_cell.angle_beta   90.00
_cell.angle_gamma   90.00
#
_symmetry.space_group_name_H-M   'P 1'
#
loop_
_entity.id
_entity.type
_entity.pdbx_description
1 polymer ?
#
loop_
_entity_poly.entity_id
_entity_poly.type
_entity_poly.pdbx_seq_one_letter_code
_entity_poly.pdbx_strand_id
1 'polypeptide(L)'
;MISRRHALAAALALSVLSAPSAMAEPTIGLAERRAIAAYRQDRYRAQEKAIQEAAGFAVPVEVAWDDLTLSGDAKYYSDPDYFEKTIFEPLAAGLKEVAKDKMGRDALAAKLKTIRVRFDENTAPASNYAKRLTFDGGVLDVNWRPFTNVADSKDRVEAVVKVLEKGL
;
A
#
# COMPACT_ATOMS: atom_id res chain seq x y z
N MET A 1 -25.65 -27.43 -60.68
CA MET A 1 -24.42 -27.36 -61.48
C MET A 1 -23.33 -26.76 -60.62
N ILE A 2 -22.36 -27.58 -60.24
CA ILE A 2 -21.17 -27.20 -59.47
C ILE A 2 -20.11 -26.76 -60.48
N SER A 3 -19.54 -25.57 -60.34
CA SER A 3 -18.33 -25.21 -61.08
C SER A 3 -17.21 -24.79 -60.15
N ARG A 4 -16.03 -25.32 -60.47
CA ARG A 4 -14.81 -25.40 -59.69
C ARG A 4 -13.89 -24.23 -60.03
N ARG A 5 -13.31 -23.63 -58.97
CA ARG A 5 -11.87 -23.35 -58.77
C ARG A 5 -11.08 -22.59 -59.86
N HIS A 6 -10.47 -21.44 -59.52
CA HIS A 6 -9.06 -21.32 -59.08
C HIS A 6 -8.49 -19.89 -59.19
N ALA A 7 -7.48 -19.66 -58.34
CA ALA A 7 -6.27 -18.83 -58.52
C ALA A 7 -6.23 -17.42 -57.89
N LEU A 8 -5.60 -17.41 -56.71
CA LEU A 8 -4.49 -16.57 -56.25
C LEU A 8 -4.43 -15.09 -56.69
N ALA A 9 -4.49 -14.20 -55.70
CA ALA A 9 -3.62 -13.03 -55.65
C ALA A 9 -3.06 -12.87 -54.24
N ALA A 10 -1.74 -12.96 -54.14
CA ALA A 10 -0.94 -12.72 -52.96
C ALA A 10 -0.92 -11.22 -52.63
N ALA A 11 -1.00 -10.85 -51.34
CA ALA A 11 -0.62 -9.53 -50.88
C ALA A 11 -0.04 -9.62 -49.46
N LEU A 12 0.98 -8.79 -49.27
CA LEU A 12 2.09 -8.91 -48.34
C LEU A 12 1.74 -9.00 -46.85
N ALA A 13 2.58 -9.77 -46.17
CA ALA A 13 2.79 -9.72 -44.74
C ALA A 13 3.23 -8.33 -44.27
N LEU A 14 2.60 -7.83 -43.21
CA LEU A 14 3.20 -6.88 -42.29
C LEU A 14 2.93 -7.36 -40.86
N SER A 15 3.63 -8.42 -40.46
CA SER A 15 3.71 -8.84 -39.07
C SER A 15 4.57 -7.82 -38.34
N VAL A 16 3.92 -6.84 -37.71
CA VAL A 16 4.55 -5.96 -36.73
C VAL A 16 4.97 -6.85 -35.55
N LEU A 17 6.26 -7.21 -35.51
CA LEU A 17 6.88 -7.72 -34.30
C LEU A 17 6.75 -6.62 -33.25
N SER A 18 5.73 -6.74 -32.40
CA SER A 18 5.72 -6.05 -31.13
C SER A 18 6.86 -6.65 -30.33
N ALA A 19 7.98 -5.93 -30.27
CA ALA A 19 9.05 -6.27 -29.34
C ALA A 19 8.43 -6.37 -27.93
N PRO A 20 8.79 -7.37 -27.13
CA PRO A 20 8.42 -7.35 -25.72
C PRO A 20 9.02 -6.07 -25.15
N SER A 21 8.17 -5.15 -24.68
CA SER A 21 8.60 -4.05 -23.83
C SER A 21 9.46 -4.67 -22.75
N ALA A 22 10.77 -4.37 -22.78
CA ALA A 22 11.65 -4.66 -21.67
C ALA A 22 10.99 -4.02 -20.44
N MET A 23 10.47 -4.85 -19.55
CA MET A 23 10.03 -4.44 -18.23
C MET A 23 11.24 -3.73 -17.63
N ALA A 24 11.14 -2.41 -17.44
CA ALA A 24 12.18 -1.63 -16.81
C ALA A 24 12.54 -2.34 -15.49
N GLU A 25 13.81 -2.70 -15.32
CA GLU A 25 14.27 -3.20 -14.03
C GLU A 25 13.92 -2.15 -12.95
N PRO A 26 13.52 -2.56 -11.73
CA PRO A 26 13.26 -1.61 -10.67
C PRO A 26 14.50 -0.72 -10.53
N THR A 27 14.31 0.60 -10.57
CA THR A 27 15.30 1.66 -10.35
C THR A 27 15.96 1.62 -8.95
N ILE A 28 15.69 0.57 -8.19
CA ILE A 28 16.06 0.34 -6.80
C ILE A 28 17.19 -0.69 -6.74
N GLY A 29 18.22 -0.43 -5.93
CA GLY A 29 19.40 -1.28 -5.81
C GLY A 29 19.14 -2.66 -5.18
N LEU A 30 20.10 -3.58 -5.35
CA LEU A 30 20.03 -4.93 -4.77
C LEU A 30 20.00 -4.91 -3.24
N ALA A 31 20.66 -3.92 -2.62
CA ALA A 31 20.69 -3.76 -1.17
C ALA A 31 19.28 -3.49 -0.62
N GLU A 32 18.55 -2.56 -1.22
CA GLU A 32 17.18 -2.22 -0.87
C GLU A 32 16.24 -3.42 -1.08
N ARG A 33 16.34 -4.11 -2.22
CA ARG A 33 15.54 -5.30 -2.51
C ARG A 33 15.74 -6.40 -1.47
N ARG A 34 16.98 -6.64 -1.03
CA ARG A 34 17.29 -7.62 0.02
C ARG A 34 16.76 -7.16 1.38
N ALA A 35 16.97 -5.90 1.74
CA ALA A 35 16.56 -5.36 3.02
C ALA A 35 15.03 -5.36 3.18
N ILE A 36 14.28 -4.96 2.14
CA ILE A 36 12.81 -4.96 2.22
C ILE A 36 12.24 -6.38 2.23
N ALA A 37 12.86 -7.33 1.51
CA ALA A 37 12.48 -8.73 1.58
C ALA A 37 12.67 -9.31 3.00
N ALA A 38 13.79 -8.99 3.66
CA ALA A 38 14.03 -9.39 5.05
C ALA A 38 13.00 -8.77 6.01
N TYR A 39 12.72 -7.47 5.89
CA TYR A 39 11.69 -6.82 6.72
C TYR A 39 10.32 -7.49 6.56
N ARG A 40 9.92 -7.81 5.33
CA ARG A 40 8.64 -8.49 5.03
C ARG A 40 8.55 -9.87 5.69
N GLN A 41 9.64 -10.63 5.66
CA GLN A 41 9.70 -11.96 6.23
C GLN A 41 9.69 -11.92 7.77
N ASP A 42 10.52 -11.04 8.35
CA ASP A 42 10.87 -11.14 9.76
C ASP A 42 10.03 -10.23 10.66
N ARG A 43 9.47 -9.13 10.12
CA ARG A 43 8.83 -8.08 10.93
C ARG A 43 7.41 -7.74 10.52
N TYR A 44 7.15 -7.63 9.22
CA TYR A 44 5.84 -7.17 8.74
C TYR A 44 4.67 -8.04 9.22
N ARG A 45 4.86 -9.35 9.33
CA ARG A 45 3.79 -10.27 9.80
C ARG A 45 3.26 -9.90 11.18
N ALA A 46 4.11 -9.41 12.08
CA ALA A 46 3.68 -8.94 13.39
C ALA A 46 2.86 -7.64 13.29
N GLN A 47 3.25 -6.74 12.39
CA GLN A 47 2.57 -5.47 12.14
C GLN A 47 1.18 -5.69 11.54
N GLU A 48 1.07 -6.56 10.53
CA GLU A 48 -0.21 -6.93 9.92
C GLU A 48 -1.17 -7.53 10.97
N LYS A 49 -0.67 -8.44 11.81
CA LYS A 49 -1.46 -9.04 12.89
C LYS A 49 -1.94 -7.97 13.88
N ALA A 50 -1.08 -7.05 14.29
CA ALA A 50 -1.43 -5.97 15.20
C ALA A 50 -2.54 -5.06 14.62
N ILE A 51 -2.49 -4.77 13.32
CA ILE A 51 -3.53 -4.02 12.61
C ILE A 51 -4.87 -4.77 12.62
N GLN A 52 -4.86 -6.07 12.31
CA GLN A 52 -6.08 -6.89 12.27
C GLN A 52 -6.69 -7.06 13.67
N GLU A 53 -5.86 -7.28 14.69
CA GLU A 53 -6.31 -7.33 16.09
C GLU A 53 -6.92 -6.01 16.53
N ALA A 54 -6.31 -4.88 16.16
CA ALA A 54 -6.83 -3.56 16.46
C ALA A 54 -8.16 -3.27 15.76
N ALA A 55 -8.33 -3.70 14.52
CA ALA A 55 -9.59 -3.59 13.78
C ALA A 55 -10.69 -4.53 14.33
N GLY A 56 -10.29 -5.62 15.00
CA GLY A 56 -11.19 -6.64 15.50
C GLY A 56 -11.60 -7.70 14.46
N PHE A 57 -10.99 -7.69 13.28
CA PHE A 57 -11.21 -8.67 12.21
C PHE A 57 -10.01 -8.71 11.24
N ALA A 58 -9.92 -9.77 10.43
CA ALA A 58 -8.85 -9.97 9.47
C ALA A 58 -9.01 -9.10 8.21
N VAL A 59 -8.91 -7.77 8.37
CA VAL A 59 -8.89 -6.84 7.24
C VAL A 59 -7.64 -7.09 6.37
N PRO A 60 -7.79 -7.22 5.04
CA PRO A 60 -6.66 -7.24 4.11
C PRO A 60 -5.82 -5.96 4.21
N VAL A 61 -4.50 -6.12 4.33
CA VAL A 61 -3.52 -5.03 4.32
C VAL A 61 -2.63 -5.16 3.09
N GLU A 62 -2.86 -4.30 2.11
CA GLU A 62 -2.10 -4.24 0.87
C GLU A 62 -0.99 -3.21 1.00
N VAL A 63 0.26 -3.66 0.97
CA VAL A 63 1.42 -2.77 1.06
C VAL A 63 2.11 -2.71 -0.29
N ALA A 64 2.14 -1.52 -0.90
CA ALA A 64 2.91 -1.23 -2.09
C ALA A 64 4.40 -1.11 -1.73
N TRP A 65 5.07 -2.26 -1.58
CA TRP A 65 6.46 -2.32 -1.15
C TRP A 65 7.40 -1.57 -2.08
N ASP A 66 7.13 -1.61 -3.40
CA ASP A 66 7.95 -0.90 -4.38
C ASP A 66 7.91 0.62 -4.17
N ASP A 67 6.76 1.17 -3.78
CA ASP A 67 6.57 2.60 -3.45
C ASP A 67 7.28 3.00 -2.14
N LEU A 68 7.37 2.06 -1.19
CA LEU A 68 8.00 2.28 0.12
C LEU A 68 9.51 1.99 0.12
N THR A 69 10.03 1.42 -0.96
CA THR A 69 11.44 1.04 -1.06
C THR A 69 12.23 2.19 -1.70
N LEU A 70 12.67 3.13 -0.88
CA LEU A 70 13.43 4.31 -1.31
C LEU A 70 14.92 4.00 -1.53
N SER A 71 15.49 4.59 -2.58
CA SER A 71 16.91 4.41 -2.91
C SER A 71 17.82 5.01 -1.83
N GLY A 72 18.80 4.23 -1.34
CA GLY A 72 19.74 4.66 -0.31
C GLY A 72 19.30 4.38 1.14
N ASP A 73 18.06 3.93 1.34
CA ASP A 73 17.47 3.75 2.67
C ASP A 73 17.54 2.31 3.20
N ALA A 74 18.14 1.38 2.44
CA ALA A 74 18.22 -0.05 2.80
C ALA A 74 18.67 -0.33 4.25
N LYS A 75 19.62 0.46 4.76
CA LYS A 75 20.17 0.33 6.11
C LYS A 75 19.20 0.69 7.24
N TYR A 76 18.11 1.40 6.91
CA TYR A 76 17.13 1.86 7.88
C TYR A 76 15.87 1.00 7.93
N TYR A 77 15.63 0.10 6.96
CA TYR A 77 14.41 -0.73 6.95
C TYR A 77 14.28 -1.65 8.17
N SER A 78 15.40 -2.00 8.81
CA SER A 78 15.41 -2.74 10.08
C SER A 78 15.34 -1.84 11.31
N ASP A 79 15.19 -0.53 11.16
CA ASP A 79 14.94 0.39 12.27
C ASP A 79 13.42 0.46 12.53
N PRO A 80 12.93 0.20 13.76
CA PRO A 80 11.53 0.44 14.12
C PRO A 80 11.03 1.85 13.75
N ASP A 81 11.92 2.85 13.79
CA ASP A 81 11.59 4.24 13.51
C ASP A 81 11.29 4.49 12.02
N TYR A 82 11.66 3.55 11.12
CA TYR A 82 11.47 3.74 9.68
C TYR A 82 10.05 3.44 9.22
N PHE A 83 9.54 2.22 9.47
CA PHE A 83 8.20 1.78 9.06
C PHE A 83 7.22 1.62 10.23
N GLU A 84 7.67 1.08 11.36
CA GLU A 84 6.77 0.65 12.43
C GLU A 84 6.16 1.87 13.12
N LYS A 85 7.00 2.73 13.71
CA LYS A 85 6.53 3.91 14.46
C LYS A 85 5.89 5.00 13.61
N THR A 86 6.20 5.03 12.31
CA THR A 86 5.76 6.09 11.39
C THR A 86 4.54 5.69 10.56
N ILE A 87 4.26 4.38 10.42
CA ILE A 87 3.16 3.88 9.59
C ILE A 87 2.31 2.88 10.37
N PHE A 88 2.87 1.71 10.71
CA PHE A 88 2.05 0.58 11.15
C PHE A 88 1.52 0.71 12.58
N GLU A 89 2.35 1.15 13.53
CA GLU A 89 1.94 1.37 14.91
C GLU A 89 0.84 2.44 15.05
N PRO A 90 0.99 3.66 14.48
CA PRO A 90 -0.07 4.66 14.57
C PRO A 90 -1.35 4.25 13.81
N LEU A 91 -1.23 3.47 12.73
CA LEU A 91 -2.39 2.90 12.04
C LEU A 91 -3.15 1.92 12.95
N ALA A 92 -2.45 0.97 13.57
CA ALA A 92 -3.05 0.02 14.50
C ALA A 92 -3.67 0.73 15.71
N ALA A 93 -2.97 1.71 16.30
CA ALA A 93 -3.50 2.49 17.41
C ALA A 93 -4.78 3.27 17.03
N GLY A 94 -4.81 3.91 15.85
CA GLY A 94 -6.01 4.60 15.36
C GLY A 94 -7.21 3.66 15.16
N LEU A 95 -6.98 2.48 14.56
CA LEU A 95 -8.02 1.45 14.41
C LEU A 95 -8.56 0.98 15.77
N LYS A 96 -7.66 0.76 16.74
CA LYS A 96 -8.02 0.35 18.10
C LYS A 96 -8.90 1.38 18.81
N GLU A 97 -8.60 2.67 18.64
CA GLU A 97 -9.41 3.75 19.21
C GLU A 97 -10.81 3.80 18.59
N VAL A 98 -10.94 3.58 17.29
CA VAL A 98 -12.25 3.46 16.63
C VAL A 98 -12.98 2.19 17.09
N ALA A 99 -12.27 1.08 17.24
CA ALA A 99 -12.80 -0.24 17.65
C ALA A 99 -13.01 -0.41 19.17
N LYS A 100 -12.87 0.66 19.97
CA LYS A 100 -12.88 0.57 21.45
C LYS A 100 -14.20 0.04 22.01
N ASP A 101 -15.31 0.26 21.31
CA ASP A 101 -16.64 -0.19 21.70
C ASP A 101 -17.31 -1.05 20.61
N LYS A 102 -18.48 -1.61 20.92
CA LYS A 102 -19.20 -2.50 20.01
C LYS A 102 -19.61 -1.77 18.73
N MET A 103 -20.05 -0.52 18.84
CA MET A 103 -20.53 0.25 17.70
C MET A 103 -19.41 0.51 16.70
N GLY A 104 -18.23 0.91 17.17
CA GLY A 104 -17.08 1.13 16.33
C GLY A 104 -16.56 -0.13 15.64
N ARG A 105 -16.52 -1.27 16.35
CA ARG A 105 -16.18 -2.57 15.74
C ARG A 105 -17.16 -2.99 14.65
N ASP A 106 -18.46 -2.86 14.93
CA ASP A 106 -19.50 -3.22 13.97
C ASP A 106 -19.42 -2.32 12.71
N ALA A 107 -19.18 -1.02 12.89
CA ALA A 107 -19.05 -0.07 11.78
C ALA A 107 -17.81 -0.37 10.91
N LEU A 108 -16.66 -0.62 11.55
CA LEU A 108 -15.44 -1.03 10.84
C LEU A 108 -15.66 -2.31 10.04
N ALA A 109 -16.21 -3.37 10.66
CA ALA A 109 -16.46 -4.63 9.98
C ALA A 109 -17.46 -4.50 8.81
N ALA A 110 -18.41 -3.56 8.89
CA ALA A 110 -19.39 -3.33 7.84
C ALA A 110 -18.83 -2.56 6.63
N LYS A 111 -17.89 -1.63 6.84
CA LYS A 111 -17.46 -0.67 5.80
C LYS A 111 -15.99 -0.77 5.40
N LEU A 112 -15.08 -1.09 6.31
CA LEU A 112 -13.65 -1.20 6.00
C LEU A 112 -13.37 -2.56 5.35
N LYS A 113 -13.03 -2.53 4.06
CA LYS A 113 -12.75 -3.72 3.24
C LYS A 113 -11.27 -3.99 3.06
N THR A 114 -10.46 -2.94 2.99
CA THR A 114 -9.02 -3.03 2.71
C THR A 114 -8.29 -1.83 3.27
N ILE A 115 -7.05 -2.03 3.73
CA ILE A 115 -6.11 -0.96 4.02
C ILE A 115 -5.02 -1.01 2.96
N ARG A 116 -4.78 0.12 2.28
CA ARG A 116 -3.72 0.24 1.28
C ARG A 116 -2.64 1.17 1.80
N VAL A 117 -1.44 0.65 1.98
CA VAL A 117 -0.26 1.41 2.42
C VAL A 117 0.66 1.62 1.23
N ARG A 118 0.97 2.87 0.93
CA ARG A 118 1.84 3.25 -0.18
C ARG A 118 2.60 4.53 0.17
N PHE A 119 3.50 4.94 -0.71
CA PHE A 119 4.10 6.26 -0.62
C PHE A 119 4.27 6.88 -2.00
N ASP A 120 3.71 8.08 -2.18
CA ASP A 120 3.94 8.91 -3.34
C ASP A 120 4.23 10.33 -2.86
N GLU A 121 5.43 10.81 -3.14
CA GLU A 121 5.93 12.11 -2.70
C GLU A 121 5.14 13.28 -3.34
N ASN A 122 4.55 13.07 -4.51
CA ASN A 122 3.90 14.13 -5.29
C ASN A 122 2.49 14.47 -4.81
N THR A 123 1.85 13.57 -4.05
CA THR A 123 0.42 13.68 -3.75
C THR A 123 0.08 14.45 -2.46
N ALA A 124 1.05 14.82 -1.61
CA ALA A 124 0.89 15.81 -0.54
C ALA A 124 2.18 16.06 0.29
N PRO A 125 2.34 17.21 0.98
CA PRO A 125 3.51 17.50 1.83
C PRO A 125 3.61 16.55 3.05
N ALA A 126 4.83 16.17 3.42
CA ALA A 126 5.12 15.07 4.36
C ALA A 126 4.48 15.19 5.75
N SER A 127 4.29 16.41 6.26
CA SER A 127 3.77 16.66 7.63
C SER A 127 2.24 16.85 7.71
N ASN A 128 1.49 16.69 6.61
CA ASN A 128 0.03 16.77 6.64
C ASN A 128 -0.62 15.38 6.59
N TYR A 129 -0.60 14.68 7.72
CA TYR A 129 -1.05 13.29 7.84
C TYR A 129 -2.50 13.08 7.41
N ALA A 130 -3.38 14.04 7.70
CA ALA A 130 -4.79 13.98 7.31
C ALA A 130 -5.01 14.11 5.80
N LYS A 131 -4.22 14.95 5.10
CA LYS A 131 -4.30 15.03 3.62
C LYS A 131 -3.68 13.83 2.92
N ARG A 132 -2.85 13.06 3.64
CA ARG A 132 -2.17 11.85 3.17
C ARG A 132 -2.91 10.57 3.56
N LEU A 133 -4.17 10.71 4.00
CA LEU A 133 -5.00 9.62 4.44
C LEU A 133 -6.42 9.81 3.91
N THR A 134 -6.97 8.80 3.24
CA THR A 134 -8.35 8.86 2.74
C THR A 134 -9.10 7.58 3.05
N PHE A 135 -10.42 7.68 3.23
CA PHE A 135 -11.30 6.54 3.38
C PHE A 135 -12.46 6.68 2.40
N ASP A 136 -12.46 5.87 1.35
CA ASP A 136 -13.47 5.89 0.29
C ASP A 136 -13.70 4.48 -0.27
N GLY A 137 -14.95 4.16 -0.62
CA GLY A 137 -15.33 2.84 -1.14
C GLY A 137 -15.05 1.64 -0.22
N GLY A 138 -14.68 1.89 1.05
CA GLY A 138 -14.22 0.90 2.01
C GLY A 138 -12.70 0.67 2.00
N VAL A 139 -11.93 1.51 1.31
CA VAL A 139 -10.47 1.46 1.29
C VAL A 139 -9.90 2.58 2.14
N LEU A 140 -9.15 2.23 3.19
CA LEU A 140 -8.31 3.18 3.93
C LEU A 140 -6.96 3.29 3.21
N ASP A 141 -6.75 4.37 2.47
CA ASP A 141 -5.51 4.63 1.73
C ASP A 141 -4.57 5.48 2.59
N VAL A 142 -3.46 4.88 3.01
CA VAL A 142 -2.39 5.45 3.85
C VAL A 142 -1.21 5.78 2.95
N ASN A 143 -0.95 7.07 2.75
CA ASN A 143 0.15 7.56 1.93
C ASN A 143 1.18 8.28 2.81
N TRP A 144 1.75 7.67 3.84
CA TRP A 144 2.70 8.37 4.72
C TRP A 144 4.15 8.12 4.33
N ARG A 145 4.98 9.16 4.44
CA ARG A 145 6.43 9.05 4.22
C ARG A 145 7.07 8.28 5.39
N PRO A 146 7.83 7.21 5.13
CA PRO A 146 8.66 6.57 6.14
C PRO A 146 9.67 7.56 6.75
N PHE A 147 10.13 7.26 7.97
CA PHE A 147 11.26 7.93 8.63
C PHE A 147 11.20 9.47 8.75
N THR A 148 10.01 10.06 8.62
CA THR A 148 9.80 11.50 8.76
C THR A 148 9.00 11.77 10.03
N ASN A 149 9.47 12.69 10.87
CA ASN A 149 8.79 13.11 12.10
C ASN A 149 8.30 11.92 12.96
N VAL A 150 9.23 11.07 13.37
CA VAL A 150 8.95 9.82 14.12
C VAL A 150 8.18 10.09 15.42
N ALA A 151 8.37 11.27 16.02
CA ALA A 151 7.67 11.70 17.24
C ALA A 151 6.17 12.02 17.03
N ASP A 152 5.72 12.25 15.80
CA ASP A 152 4.34 12.67 15.49
C ASP A 152 3.37 11.45 15.43
N SER A 153 3.58 10.43 16.24
CA SER A 153 2.70 9.24 16.28
C SER A 153 1.27 9.62 16.67
N LYS A 154 1.12 10.53 17.64
CA LYS A 154 -0.19 11.03 18.09
C LYS A 154 -0.99 11.68 16.97
N ASP A 155 -0.36 12.54 16.15
CA ASP A 155 -1.05 13.23 15.07
C ASP A 155 -1.53 12.27 13.97
N ARG A 156 -0.76 11.19 13.72
CA ARG A 156 -1.15 10.12 12.80
C ARG A 156 -2.33 9.31 13.34
N VAL A 157 -2.31 8.96 14.63
CA VAL A 157 -3.45 8.28 15.29
C VAL A 157 -4.71 9.13 15.17
N GLU A 158 -4.62 10.43 15.49
CA GLU A 158 -5.76 11.35 15.37
C GLU A 158 -6.27 11.45 13.93
N ALA A 159 -5.38 11.44 12.92
CA ALA A 159 -5.78 11.46 11.53
C ALA A 159 -6.57 10.20 11.13
N VAL A 160 -6.15 9.02 11.60
CA VAL A 160 -6.84 7.75 11.36
C VAL A 160 -8.23 7.74 11.99
N VAL A 161 -8.33 8.16 13.26
CA VAL A 161 -9.63 8.25 13.95
C VAL A 161 -10.57 9.19 13.18
N LYS A 162 -10.11 10.41 12.89
CA LYS A 162 -10.93 11.43 12.21
C LYS A 162 -11.40 10.99 10.83
N VAL A 163 -10.55 10.35 10.02
CA VAL A 163 -10.95 9.94 8.66
C VAL A 163 -11.95 8.79 8.69
N LEU A 164 -11.78 7.83 9.61
CA LEU A 164 -12.65 6.67 9.73
C LEU A 164 -14.00 7.08 10.32
N GLU A 165 -14.03 7.78 11.45
CA GLU A 165 -15.28 8.23 12.08
C GLU A 165 -16.15 9.08 11.15
N LYS A 166 -15.53 9.82 10.21
CA LYS A 166 -16.26 10.59 9.19
C LYS A 166 -16.92 9.71 8.12
N GLY A 167 -16.33 8.58 7.77
CA GLY A 167 -16.81 7.71 6.68
C GLY A 167 -17.52 6.43 7.13
N LEU A 168 -17.42 6.08 8.41
CA LEU A 168 -18.10 4.94 9.03
C LEU A 168 -19.60 5.19 9.26
#